data_AF-A0A9E0CJ83-F1
#
_entry.id   AF-A0A9E0CJ83-F1
#
_cell.length_a   1.000
_cell.length_b   1.000
_cell.length_c   1.000
_cell.angle_alpha   90.00
_cell.angle_beta   90.00
_cell.angle_gamma   90.00
#
_symmetry.space_group_name_H-M   'P 1'
#
loop_
_entity.id
_entity.type
_entity.pdbx_description
1 polymer ?
#
loop_
_entity_poly.entity_id
_entity_poly.type
_entity_poly.pdbx_seq_one_letter_code
_entity_poly.pdbx_strand_id
1 'polypeptide(L)'
;ESMLAVIALIAVASFAKGEAAAQGLTTQPQIFAGAIANFLSVIGLPHSLVFTLINLAVSAFALTSLDSVARVGRLSFQEFFLDDDVDQDNMSPFLKVVTNKYFATVITLVLAYFLTKVGYAEIWPLFGSANQLLSVLALVACAVFLKKTKRKGFMLWGPMVFMMAVTFTALGMTIVKLTKAFLTTGLDLGNTLQLIFAVLLLILGVLVAIQGVKKLLEKTDDKKATA
;
A
#
# COMPACT_ATOMS: atom_id res chain seq x y z
N GLU A 1 -0.90 -15.71 6.05
CA GLU A 1 -1.25 -14.36 6.56
C GLU A 1 -2.19 -14.36 7.76
N SER A 2 -3.47 -14.76 7.64
CA SER A 2 -4.46 -14.60 8.73
C SER A 2 -4.09 -15.32 10.04
N MET A 3 -3.57 -16.55 9.95
CA MET A 3 -3.12 -17.32 11.13
C MET A 3 -1.91 -16.68 11.82
N LEU A 4 -0.92 -16.21 11.05
CA LEU A 4 0.25 -15.52 11.60
C LEU A 4 -0.15 -14.21 12.29
N ALA A 5 -1.08 -13.45 11.69
CA ALA A 5 -1.60 -12.22 12.29
C ALA A 5 -2.31 -12.49 13.62
N VAL A 6 -3.13 -13.55 13.69
CA VAL A 6 -3.81 -13.95 14.93
C VAL A 6 -2.80 -14.36 15.99
N ILE A 7 -1.80 -15.18 15.65
CA ILE A 7 -0.74 -15.59 16.57
C ILE A 7 0.06 -14.38 17.05
N ALA A 8 0.39 -13.44 16.17
CA ALA A 8 1.10 -12.23 16.52
C ALA A 8 0.32 -11.33 17.47
N LEU A 9 -0.98 -11.17 17.25
CA LEU A 9 -1.85 -10.43 18.16
C LEU A 9 -1.94 -11.08 19.54
N ILE A 10 -2.12 -12.41 19.60
CA ILE A 10 -2.17 -13.15 20.87
C ILE A 10 -0.84 -13.03 21.61
N ALA A 11 0.28 -13.21 20.89
CA ALA A 11 1.61 -13.12 21.47
C ALA A 11 1.86 -11.71 22.04
N VAL A 12 1.60 -10.63 21.28
CA VAL A 12 1.82 -9.26 21.77
C VAL A 12 0.84 -8.90 22.89
N ALA A 13 -0.40 -9.40 22.85
CA ALA A 13 -1.38 -9.21 23.92
C ALA A 13 -1.02 -9.92 25.23
N SER A 14 -0.02 -10.83 25.22
CA SER A 14 0.50 -11.44 26.45
C SER A 14 1.26 -10.44 27.34
N PHE A 15 1.74 -9.33 26.78
CA PHE A 15 2.34 -8.26 27.58
C PHE A 15 1.26 -7.45 28.28
N ALA A 16 1.40 -7.28 29.59
CA ALA A 16 0.65 -6.25 30.30
C ALA A 16 1.07 -4.85 29.79
N LYS A 17 0.17 -3.87 29.93
CA LYS A 17 0.39 -2.50 29.45
C LYS A 17 1.68 -1.93 30.07
N GLY A 18 2.69 -1.67 29.23
CA GLY A 18 3.99 -1.12 29.63
C GLY A 18 5.07 -2.16 29.96
N GLU A 19 4.74 -3.45 29.98
CA GLU A 19 5.68 -4.52 30.35
C GLU A 19 6.78 -4.72 29.31
N ALA A 20 6.45 -4.66 28.02
CA ALA A 20 7.45 -4.73 26.94
C ALA A 20 8.48 -3.58 27.04
N ALA A 21 8.02 -2.37 27.39
CA ALA A 21 8.90 -1.21 27.58
C ALA A 21 9.76 -1.35 28.85
N ALA A 22 9.21 -1.92 29.93
CA ALA A 22 9.96 -2.22 31.16
C ALA A 22 11.07 -3.27 30.93
N GLN A 23 10.88 -4.16 29.96
CA GLN A 23 11.89 -5.13 29.52
C GLN A 23 12.91 -4.55 28.52
N GLY A 24 12.85 -3.25 28.22
CA GLY A 24 13.76 -2.58 27.27
C GLY A 24 13.50 -2.93 25.80
N LEU A 25 12.38 -3.56 25.48
CA LEU A 25 11.99 -3.88 24.11
C LEU A 25 11.42 -2.62 23.45
N THR A 26 12.21 -2.00 22.57
CA THR A 26 11.87 -0.71 21.96
C THR A 26 11.43 -0.83 20.51
N THR A 27 11.83 -1.89 19.81
CA THR A 27 11.48 -2.11 18.40
C THR A 27 10.38 -3.16 18.24
N GLN A 28 9.58 -3.05 17.17
CA GLN A 28 8.48 -3.99 16.90
C GLN A 28 8.95 -5.45 16.80
N PRO A 29 10.09 -5.79 16.13
CA PRO A 29 10.61 -7.15 16.11
C PRO A 29 11.01 -7.66 17.50
N GLN A 30 11.60 -6.80 18.34
CA GLN A 30 11.99 -7.15 19.71
C GLN A 30 10.76 -7.41 20.59
N ILE A 31 9.73 -6.57 20.50
CA ILE A 31 8.48 -6.76 21.24
C ILE A 31 7.86 -8.10 20.85
N PHE A 32 7.72 -8.38 19.56
CA PHE A 32 7.16 -9.65 19.11
C PHE A 32 8.03 -10.88 19.49
N ALA A 33 9.36 -10.77 19.38
CA ALA A 33 10.28 -11.82 19.80
C ALA A 33 10.22 -12.08 21.31
N GLY A 34 10.11 -11.03 22.12
CA GLY A 34 9.94 -11.13 23.58
C GLY A 34 8.63 -11.80 23.96
N ALA A 35 7.53 -11.47 23.26
CA ALA A 35 6.23 -12.10 23.46
C ALA A 35 6.28 -13.62 23.20
N ILE A 36 6.87 -14.03 22.07
CA ILE A 36 7.01 -15.46 21.75
C ILE A 36 7.96 -16.14 22.74
N ALA A 37 9.05 -15.48 23.14
CA ALA A 37 9.98 -16.02 24.12
C ALA A 37 9.32 -16.23 25.50
N ASN A 38 8.45 -15.31 25.93
CA ASN A 38 7.66 -15.48 27.15
C ASN A 38 6.71 -16.67 27.04
N PHE A 39 5.97 -16.79 25.94
CA PHE A 39 5.06 -17.91 25.71
C PHE A 39 5.77 -19.27 25.68
N LEU A 40 6.90 -19.37 24.97
CA LEU A 40 7.65 -20.61 24.82
C LEU A 40 8.51 -20.95 26.05
N SER A 41 8.76 -19.99 26.94
CA SER A 41 9.40 -20.26 28.22
C SER A 41 8.50 -21.10 29.16
N VAL A 42 7.17 -21.00 29.02
CA VAL A 42 6.20 -21.79 29.80
C VAL A 42 6.35 -23.30 29.54
N ILE A 43 6.76 -23.68 28.33
CA ILE A 43 7.02 -25.08 27.96
C ILE A 43 8.49 -25.51 28.20
N GLY A 44 9.28 -24.68 28.90
CA GLY A 44 10.64 -24.98 29.34
C GLY A 44 11.76 -24.57 28.37
N LEU A 45 11.46 -23.83 27.29
CA LEU A 45 12.50 -23.37 26.36
C LEU A 45 13.27 -22.15 26.91
N PRO A 46 14.60 -22.07 26.73
CA PRO A 46 15.39 -20.93 27.18
C PRO A 46 14.96 -19.63 26.49
N HIS A 47 14.56 -18.63 27.28
CA HIS A 47 14.08 -17.33 26.77
C HIS A 47 15.08 -16.67 25.81
N SER A 48 16.36 -16.63 26.16
CA SER A 48 17.41 -15.99 25.34
C SER A 48 17.57 -16.64 23.97
N LEU A 49 17.44 -17.98 23.89
CA LEU A 49 17.54 -18.72 22.63
C LEU A 49 16.35 -18.41 21.73
N VAL A 50 15.14 -18.47 22.26
CA VAL A 50 13.90 -18.18 21.51
C VAL A 50 13.89 -16.73 21.05
N PHE A 51 14.20 -15.79 21.94
CA PHE A 51 14.25 -14.36 21.63
C PHE A 51 15.19 -14.08 20.46
N THR A 52 16.42 -14.62 20.52
CA THR A 52 17.44 -14.40 19.49
C THR A 52 16.99 -14.97 18.14
N LEU A 53 16.48 -16.20 18.13
CA LEU A 53 16.03 -16.86 16.89
C LEU A 53 14.85 -16.14 16.24
N ILE A 54 13.84 -15.75 17.03
CA ILE A 54 12.66 -15.06 16.50
C ILE A 54 13.02 -13.65 16.03
N ASN A 55 13.84 -12.92 16.80
CA ASN A 55 14.26 -11.57 16.42
C ASN A 55 15.10 -11.59 15.13
N LEU A 56 15.99 -12.58 14.98
CA LEU A 56 16.74 -12.79 13.73
C LEU A 56 15.80 -13.14 12.57
N ALA A 57 14.90 -14.09 12.76
CA ALA A 57 13.98 -14.55 11.72
C ALA A 57 13.08 -13.43 11.20
N VAL A 58 12.51 -12.62 12.10
CA VAL A 58 11.65 -11.48 11.75
C VAL A 58 12.44 -10.38 11.05
N SER A 59 13.67 -10.10 11.51
CA SER A 59 14.55 -9.12 10.87
C SER A 59 14.98 -9.58 9.47
N ALA A 60 15.34 -10.86 9.30
CA ALA A 60 15.70 -11.43 8.01
C ALA A 60 14.51 -11.45 7.04
N PHE A 61 13.30 -11.78 7.55
CA PHE A 61 12.06 -11.70 6.78
C PHE A 61 11.76 -10.27 6.33
N ALA A 62 11.92 -9.28 7.22
CA ALA A 62 11.75 -7.87 6.89
C ALA A 62 12.76 -7.41 5.82
N LEU A 63 14.02 -7.85 5.90
CA LEU A 63 15.05 -7.54 4.90
C LEU A 63 14.72 -8.13 3.54
N THR A 64 14.27 -9.38 3.49
CA THR A 64 13.87 -10.05 2.24
C THR A 64 12.65 -9.38 1.60
N SER A 65 11.70 -8.95 2.44
CA SER A 65 10.52 -8.18 2.01
C SER A 65 10.93 -6.81 1.49
N LEU A 66 11.87 -6.12 2.16
CA LEU A 66 12.41 -4.85 1.71
C LEU A 66 13.12 -4.97 0.36
N ASP A 67 13.93 -6.00 0.15
CA ASP A 67 14.57 -6.26 -1.16
C ASP A 67 13.52 -6.47 -2.27
N SER A 68 12.51 -7.29 -1.99
CA SER A 68 11.41 -7.54 -2.92
C SER A 68 10.64 -6.25 -3.25
N VAL A 69 10.31 -5.43 -2.25
CA VAL A 69 9.59 -4.17 -2.42
C VAL A 69 10.44 -3.12 -3.12
N ALA A 70 11.74 -3.04 -2.83
CA ALA A 70 12.66 -2.12 -3.53
C ALA A 70 12.76 -2.47 -5.02
N ARG A 71 12.79 -3.77 -5.35
CA ARG A 71 12.78 -4.23 -6.75
C ARG A 71 11.46 -3.89 -7.43
N VAL A 72 10.32 -4.20 -6.81
CA VAL A 72 9.00 -3.87 -7.36
C VAL A 72 8.84 -2.35 -7.52
N GLY A 73 9.23 -1.57 -6.52
CA GLY A 73 9.18 -0.10 -6.57
C GLY A 73 10.00 0.48 -7.71
N ARG A 74 11.21 -0.05 -7.96
CA ARG A 74 12.01 0.34 -9.13
C ARG A 74 11.30 0.00 -10.44
N LEU A 75 10.76 -1.22 -10.57
CA LEU A 75 10.05 -1.64 -11.78
C LEU A 75 8.82 -0.75 -12.04
N SER A 76 8.00 -0.50 -11.02
CA SER A 76 6.85 0.39 -11.14
C SER A 76 7.25 1.83 -11.47
N PHE A 77 8.37 2.32 -10.93
CA PHE A 77 8.89 3.64 -11.28
C PHE A 77 9.38 3.70 -12.72
N GLN A 78 10.07 2.67 -13.20
CA GLN A 78 10.49 2.57 -14.59
C GLN A 78 9.27 2.53 -15.52
N GLU A 79 8.31 1.65 -15.26
CA GLU A 79 7.06 1.52 -16.03
C GLU A 79 6.24 2.81 -16.05
N PHE A 80 6.26 3.63 -14.99
CA PHE A 80 5.56 4.90 -14.98
C PHE A 80 6.11 5.93 -15.99
N PHE A 81 7.41 5.87 -16.31
CA PHE A 81 8.06 6.80 -17.24
C PHE A 81 8.31 6.20 -18.63
N LEU A 82 8.17 4.89 -18.80
CA LEU A 82 8.25 4.21 -20.09
C LEU A 82 6.86 4.24 -20.76
N ASP A 83 6.72 4.99 -21.85
CA ASP A 83 5.52 4.92 -22.70
C ASP A 83 5.58 3.69 -23.63
N ASP A 84 4.42 3.10 -23.96
CA ASP A 84 4.32 1.91 -24.83
C ASP A 84 4.90 2.16 -26.26
N ASP A 85 4.99 3.41 -26.69
CA ASP A 85 5.45 3.85 -28.03
C ASP A 85 6.92 4.33 -28.06
N VAL A 86 7.70 4.17 -26.99
CA VAL A 86 9.10 4.64 -26.97
C VAL A 86 10.04 3.53 -27.46
N ASP A 87 10.33 3.54 -28.76
CA ASP A 87 11.47 2.79 -29.32
C ASP A 87 12.75 3.15 -28.55
N GLN A 88 13.51 2.13 -28.12
CA GLN A 88 14.76 2.29 -27.36
C GLN A 88 15.78 3.23 -28.04
N ASP A 89 15.63 3.45 -29.35
CA ASP A 89 16.50 4.27 -30.17
C ASP A 89 16.22 5.78 -30.08
N ASN A 90 15.07 6.21 -29.53
CA ASN A 90 14.67 7.62 -29.44
C ASN A 90 14.39 8.13 -28.01
N MET A 91 15.00 7.51 -26.98
CA MET A 91 14.87 8.00 -25.61
C MET A 91 15.57 9.34 -25.39
N SER A 92 14.80 10.35 -24.98
CA SER A 92 15.30 11.63 -24.44
C SER A 92 16.34 11.38 -23.33
N PRO A 93 17.39 12.21 -23.20
CA PRO A 93 18.40 12.09 -22.14
C PRO A 93 17.78 12.00 -20.75
N PHE A 94 16.65 12.68 -20.53
CA PHE A 94 15.88 12.60 -19.30
C PHE A 94 15.35 11.18 -19.06
N LEU A 95 14.65 10.59 -20.05
CA LEU A 95 14.13 9.22 -20.01
C LEU A 95 15.22 8.20 -19.68
N LYS A 96 16.41 8.32 -20.27
CA LYS A 96 17.57 7.45 -19.99
C LYS A 96 18.06 7.54 -18.54
N VAL A 97 17.96 8.71 -17.91
CA VAL A 97 18.33 8.91 -16.50
C VAL A 97 17.25 8.34 -15.58
N VAL A 98 15.97 8.65 -15.82
CA VAL A 98 14.87 8.17 -14.94
C VAL A 98 14.66 6.65 -15.05
N THR A 99 14.95 6.05 -16.21
CA THR A 99 14.87 4.58 -16.39
C THR A 99 16.16 3.84 -16.02
N ASN A 100 17.26 4.54 -15.73
CA ASN A 100 18.50 3.89 -15.29
C ASN A 100 18.27 3.13 -13.98
N LYS A 101 18.63 1.85 -13.97
CA LYS A 101 18.49 0.94 -12.82
C LYS A 101 19.00 1.55 -11.51
N TYR A 102 20.16 2.20 -11.53
CA TYR A 102 20.77 2.74 -10.31
C TYR A 102 20.07 4.01 -9.84
N PHE A 103 19.70 4.91 -10.76
CA PHE A 103 18.97 6.12 -10.43
C PHE A 103 17.57 5.80 -9.90
N ALA A 104 16.83 4.93 -10.59
CA ALA A 104 15.49 4.48 -10.20
C ALA A 104 15.49 3.77 -8.84
N THR A 105 16.51 2.97 -8.53
CA THR A 105 16.62 2.36 -7.18
C THR A 105 16.96 3.39 -6.11
N VAL A 106 17.90 4.31 -6.37
CA VAL A 106 18.29 5.31 -5.37
C VAL A 106 17.13 6.26 -5.07
N ILE A 107 16.46 6.80 -6.10
CA ILE A 107 15.34 7.72 -5.89
C ILE A 107 14.19 7.05 -5.14
N THR A 108 13.83 5.80 -5.49
CA THR A 108 12.74 5.09 -4.82
C THR A 108 13.06 4.78 -3.36
N LEU A 109 14.29 4.36 -3.05
CA LEU A 109 14.71 4.11 -1.66
C LEU A 109 14.81 5.40 -0.84
N VAL A 110 15.30 6.49 -1.42
CA VAL A 110 15.37 7.79 -0.74
C VAL A 110 13.98 8.31 -0.41
N LEU A 111 13.03 8.23 -1.36
CA LEU A 111 11.64 8.58 -1.11
C LEU A 111 11.03 7.69 -0.03
N ALA A 112 11.24 6.37 -0.08
CA ALA A 112 10.77 5.44 0.95
C ALA A 112 11.35 5.79 2.33
N TYR A 113 12.62 6.17 2.42
CA TYR A 113 13.25 6.61 3.66
C TYR A 113 12.60 7.89 4.20
N PHE A 114 12.34 8.89 3.36
CA PHE A 114 11.64 10.10 3.77
C PHE A 114 10.22 9.81 4.28
N LEU A 115 9.51 8.88 3.63
CA LEU A 115 8.25 8.37 4.14
C LEU A 115 8.42 7.75 5.55
N THR A 116 9.45 6.94 5.82
CA THR A 116 9.65 6.39 7.18
C THR A 116 9.84 7.45 8.26
N LYS A 117 10.37 8.64 7.92
CA LYS A 117 10.58 9.74 8.86
C LYS A 117 9.29 10.47 9.25
N VAL A 118 8.26 10.39 8.42
CA VAL A 118 6.94 10.99 8.67
C VAL A 118 6.17 10.23 9.76
N GLY A 119 6.52 8.97 9.98
CA GLY A 119 5.96 8.17 11.07
C GLY A 119 4.76 7.33 10.67
N TYR A 120 4.61 6.19 11.33
CA TYR A 120 3.62 5.17 10.99
C TYR A 120 2.17 5.68 11.06
N ALA A 121 1.86 6.54 12.04
CA ALA A 121 0.49 7.03 12.26
C ALA A 121 -0.06 7.86 11.09
N GLU A 122 0.81 8.59 10.38
CA GLU A 122 0.46 9.45 9.25
C GLU A 122 0.47 8.68 7.92
N ILE A 123 1.38 7.70 7.77
CA ILE A 123 1.48 6.85 6.58
C ILE A 123 0.36 5.82 6.52
N TRP A 124 -0.08 5.30 7.67
CA TRP A 124 -1.01 4.18 7.73
C TRP A 124 -2.37 4.49 7.09
N PRO A 125 -3.03 5.65 7.38
CA PRO A 125 -4.25 6.02 6.69
C PRO A 125 -4.05 6.17 5.17
N LEU A 126 -2.87 6.69 4.75
CA LEU A 126 -2.55 6.83 3.33
C LEU A 126 -2.51 5.48 2.60
N PHE A 127 -1.88 4.47 3.22
CA PHE A 127 -1.87 3.10 2.70
C PHE A 127 -3.29 2.53 2.60
N GLY A 128 -4.12 2.76 3.61
CA GLY A 128 -5.53 2.34 3.60
C GLY A 128 -6.31 2.90 2.41
N SER A 129 -6.19 4.20 2.15
CA SER A 129 -6.86 4.85 1.02
C SER A 129 -6.32 4.40 -0.34
N ALA A 130 -5.00 4.22 -0.48
CA ALA A 130 -4.40 3.71 -1.72
C ALA A 130 -4.89 2.29 -2.06
N ASN A 131 -5.00 1.41 -1.06
CA ASN A 131 -5.49 0.04 -1.25
C ASN A 131 -6.97 0.01 -1.63
N GLN A 132 -7.78 0.89 -1.04
CA GLN A 132 -9.18 1.03 -1.44
C GLN A 132 -9.29 1.42 -2.91
N LEU A 133 -8.45 2.36 -3.37
CA LEU A 133 -8.42 2.79 -4.77
C LEU A 133 -7.98 1.65 -5.73
N LEU A 134 -6.96 0.87 -5.36
CA LEU A 134 -6.55 -0.31 -6.15
C LEU A 134 -7.68 -1.35 -6.25
N SER A 135 -8.45 -1.52 -5.18
CA SER A 135 -9.59 -2.43 -5.20
C SER A 135 -10.72 -1.92 -6.10
N VAL A 136 -10.96 -0.61 -6.14
CA VAL A 136 -11.90 0.01 -7.10
C VAL A 136 -11.44 -0.26 -8.54
N LEU A 137 -10.16 -0.05 -8.84
CA LEU A 137 -9.56 -0.35 -10.14
C LEU A 137 -9.77 -1.81 -10.57
N ALA A 138 -9.50 -2.75 -9.66
CA ALA A 138 -9.69 -4.18 -9.91
C ALA A 138 -11.17 -4.53 -10.18
N LEU A 139 -12.10 -3.99 -9.39
CA LEU A 139 -13.54 -4.23 -9.59
C LEU A 139 -14.06 -3.63 -10.90
N VAL A 140 -13.58 -2.44 -11.27
CA VAL A 140 -13.90 -1.82 -12.57
C VAL A 140 -13.37 -2.68 -13.71
N ALA A 141 -12.12 -3.14 -13.65
CA ALA A 141 -11.53 -4.02 -14.66
C ALA A 141 -12.32 -5.34 -14.80
N CYS A 142 -12.66 -5.99 -13.68
CA CYS A 142 -13.47 -7.20 -13.67
C CYS A 142 -14.87 -6.99 -14.25
N ALA A 143 -15.51 -5.86 -13.96
CA ALA A 143 -16.82 -5.57 -14.52
C ALA A 143 -16.78 -5.27 -16.03
N VAL A 144 -15.75 -4.56 -16.49
CA VAL A 144 -15.52 -4.35 -17.93
C VAL A 144 -15.27 -5.70 -18.63
N PHE A 145 -14.49 -6.59 -18.02
CA PHE A 145 -14.26 -7.94 -18.52
C PHE A 145 -15.54 -8.78 -18.61
N LEU A 146 -16.37 -8.79 -17.56
CA LEU A 146 -17.65 -9.51 -17.54
C LEU A 146 -18.64 -8.97 -18.58
N LYS A 147 -18.66 -7.64 -18.77
CA LYS A 147 -19.46 -7.00 -19.83
C LYS A 147 -18.99 -7.43 -21.22
N LYS A 148 -17.67 -7.45 -21.48
CA LYS A 148 -17.10 -7.90 -22.77
C LYS A 148 -17.32 -9.39 -23.04
N THR A 149 -17.40 -10.22 -22.01
CA THR A 149 -17.67 -11.67 -22.12
C THR A 149 -19.16 -12.05 -22.06
N LYS A 150 -20.08 -11.08 -22.11
CA LYS A 150 -21.56 -11.25 -22.06
C LYS A 150 -22.06 -12.09 -20.88
N ARG A 151 -21.34 -12.14 -19.75
CA ARG A 151 -21.79 -12.85 -18.53
C ARG A 151 -22.60 -11.92 -17.61
N LYS A 152 -23.54 -12.47 -16.83
CA LYS A 152 -24.36 -11.71 -15.88
C LYS A 152 -23.48 -11.07 -14.80
N GLY A 153 -23.13 -9.80 -14.99
CA GLY A 153 -22.25 -9.03 -14.09
C GLY A 153 -22.96 -8.35 -12.92
N PHE A 154 -24.29 -8.45 -12.78
CA PHE A 154 -25.07 -7.69 -11.79
C PHE A 154 -24.58 -7.87 -10.34
N MET A 155 -24.06 -9.06 -9.99
CA MET A 155 -23.49 -9.33 -8.67
C MET A 155 -22.20 -8.55 -8.38
N LEU A 156 -21.47 -8.09 -9.41
CA LEU A 156 -20.26 -7.27 -9.26
C LEU A 156 -20.54 -5.76 -9.23
N TRP A 157 -21.67 -5.31 -9.79
CA TRP A 157 -22.00 -3.88 -9.86
C TRP A 157 -22.30 -3.30 -8.48
N GLY A 158 -23.01 -4.05 -7.63
CA GLY A 158 -23.29 -3.66 -6.24
C GLY A 158 -22.01 -3.38 -5.43
N PRO A 159 -21.09 -4.36 -5.32
CA PRO A 159 -19.81 -4.18 -4.65
C PRO A 159 -18.96 -3.04 -5.25
N MET A 160 -18.98 -2.86 -6.57
CA MET A 160 -18.23 -1.79 -7.23
C MET A 160 -18.73 -0.39 -6.85
N VAL A 161 -20.04 -0.15 -6.94
CA VAL A 161 -20.63 1.17 -6.61
C VAL A 161 -20.46 1.47 -5.12
N PHE A 162 -20.69 0.48 -4.25
CA PHE A 162 -20.48 0.63 -2.81
C PHE A 162 -19.02 0.96 -2.50
N MET A 163 -18.07 0.22 -3.06
CA MET A 163 -16.65 0.46 -2.80
C MET A 163 -16.18 1.81 -3.34
N MET A 164 -16.66 2.23 -4.52
CA MET A 164 -16.40 3.59 -5.02
C MET A 164 -16.93 4.66 -4.04
N ALA A 165 -18.19 4.53 -3.59
CA ALA A 165 -18.77 5.49 -2.65
C ALA A 165 -17.99 5.56 -1.33
N VAL A 166 -17.60 4.41 -0.76
CA VAL A 166 -16.79 4.35 0.47
C VAL A 166 -15.42 5.00 0.25
N THR A 167 -14.75 4.70 -0.87
CA THR A 167 -13.42 5.24 -1.18
C THR A 167 -13.45 6.76 -1.34
N PHE A 168 -14.41 7.30 -2.11
CA PHE A 168 -14.55 8.75 -2.28
C PHE A 168 -14.95 9.46 -0.99
N THR A 169 -15.84 8.87 -0.20
CA THR A 169 -16.24 9.44 1.10
C THR A 169 -15.08 9.43 2.09
N ALA A 170 -14.30 8.34 2.14
CA ALA A 170 -13.13 8.22 3.01
C ALA A 170 -12.02 9.22 2.64
N LEU A 171 -11.72 9.39 1.35
CA LEU A 171 -10.77 10.39 0.87
C LEU A 171 -11.27 11.82 1.16
N GLY A 172 -12.55 12.10 0.91
CA GLY A 172 -13.16 13.41 1.20
C GLY A 172 -13.11 13.76 2.69
N MET A 173 -13.45 12.82 3.57
CA MET A 173 -13.34 13.01 5.02
C MET A 173 -11.89 13.24 5.46
N THR A 174 -10.93 12.51 4.86
CA THR A 174 -9.50 12.67 5.15
C THR A 174 -9.01 14.06 4.75
N ILE A 175 -9.37 14.54 3.57
CA ILE A 175 -9.01 15.89 3.10
C ILE A 175 -9.62 16.96 4.02
N VAL A 176 -10.91 16.87 4.36
CA VAL A 176 -11.54 17.85 5.26
C VAL A 176 -10.87 17.86 6.65
N LYS A 177 -10.55 16.67 7.19
CA LYS A 177 -9.88 16.54 8.48
C LYS A 177 -8.48 17.16 8.45
N LEU A 178 -7.68 16.86 7.42
CA LEU A 178 -6.32 17.37 7.26
C LEU A 178 -6.30 18.87 6.95
N THR A 179 -7.22 19.38 6.14
CA THR A 179 -7.36 20.82 5.86
C THR A 179 -7.75 21.59 7.12
N LYS A 180 -8.63 21.04 7.97
CA LYS A 180 -8.92 21.65 9.27
C LYS A 180 -7.70 21.63 10.19
N ALA A 181 -6.98 20.51 10.28
CA ALA A 181 -5.75 20.41 11.06
C ALA A 181 -4.65 21.39 10.57
N PHE A 182 -4.55 21.59 9.25
CA PHE A 182 -3.67 22.57 8.64
C PHE A 182 -4.00 24.00 9.09
N LEU A 183 -5.28 24.36 9.15
CA LEU A 183 -5.74 25.69 9.58
C LEU A 183 -5.61 25.93 11.09
N THR A 184 -5.68 24.88 11.92
CA THR A 184 -5.73 25.03 13.39
C THR A 184 -4.38 24.84 14.10
N THR A 185 -3.51 23.98 13.58
CA THR A 185 -2.33 23.48 14.32
C THR A 185 -0.99 23.78 13.64
N GLY A 186 -1.00 24.34 12.42
CA GLY A 186 0.21 24.63 11.66
C GLY A 186 0.81 23.40 10.95
N LEU A 187 1.73 23.66 10.01
CA LEU A 187 2.35 22.68 9.12
C LEU A 187 3.29 21.73 9.88
N ASP A 188 2.81 20.54 10.21
CA ASP A 188 3.67 19.38 10.44
C ASP A 188 3.91 18.65 9.11
N LEU A 189 5.13 18.13 8.91
CA LEU A 189 5.53 17.46 7.68
C LEU A 189 4.62 16.27 7.36
N GLY A 190 4.14 15.55 8.39
CA GLY A 190 3.25 14.41 8.22
C GLY A 190 1.87 14.77 7.66
N ASN A 191 1.18 15.71 8.31
CA ASN A 191 -0.13 16.19 7.85
C ASN A 191 -0.07 16.78 6.43
N THR A 192 1.01 17.49 6.11
CA THR A 192 1.25 18.08 4.79
C THR A 192 1.41 17.01 3.72
N LEU A 193 2.25 16.02 3.98
CA LEU A 193 2.49 14.92 3.05
C LEU A 193 1.20 14.11 2.84
N GLN A 194 0.49 13.81 3.92
CA GLN A 194 -0.77 13.07 3.86
C GLN A 194 -1.83 13.83 3.04
N LEU A 195 -1.91 15.16 3.18
CA LEU A 195 -2.83 15.97 2.40
C LEU A 195 -2.50 15.94 0.90
N ILE A 196 -1.22 16.12 0.54
CA ILE A 196 -0.76 16.07 -0.86
C ILE A 196 -1.15 14.73 -1.49
N PHE A 197 -0.81 13.63 -0.84
CA PHE A 197 -1.13 12.30 -1.37
C PHE A 197 -2.64 12.02 -1.38
N ALA A 198 -3.40 12.46 -0.39
CA ALA A 198 -4.85 12.29 -0.38
C ALA A 198 -5.51 13.01 -1.58
N VAL A 199 -5.03 14.21 -1.93
CA VAL A 199 -5.49 14.94 -3.12
C VAL A 199 -5.08 14.22 -4.40
N LEU A 200 -3.84 13.76 -4.51
CA LEU A 200 -3.37 12.99 -5.69
C LEU A 200 -4.19 11.71 -5.90
N LEU A 201 -4.45 10.96 -4.82
CA LEU A 201 -5.28 9.75 -4.86
C LEU A 201 -6.73 10.05 -5.22
N LEU A 202 -7.29 11.18 -4.77
CA LEU A 202 -8.63 11.60 -5.14
C LEU A 202 -8.72 11.91 -6.64
N ILE A 203 -7.77 12.67 -7.17
CA ILE A 203 -7.71 12.98 -8.61
C ILE A 203 -7.62 11.69 -9.42
N LEU A 204 -6.72 10.78 -9.04
CA LEU A 204 -6.56 9.49 -9.69
C LEU A 204 -7.87 8.67 -9.62
N GLY A 205 -8.53 8.64 -8.45
CA GLY A 205 -9.82 7.97 -8.28
C GLY A 205 -10.92 8.51 -9.18
N VAL A 206 -11.00 9.83 -9.34
CA VAL A 206 -11.96 10.46 -10.26
C VAL A 206 -11.67 10.08 -11.70
N LEU A 207 -10.39 10.12 -12.13
CA LEU A 207 -10.01 9.75 -13.50
C LEU A 207 -10.38 8.29 -13.80
N VAL A 208 -10.08 7.38 -12.88
CA VAL A 208 -10.42 5.96 -13.00
C VAL A 208 -11.92 5.74 -13.03
N ALA A 209 -12.68 6.41 -12.16
CA ALA A 209 -14.14 6.29 -12.15
C ALA A 209 -14.73 6.76 -13.48
N ILE A 210 -14.26 7.88 -14.03
CA ILE A 210 -14.70 8.39 -15.34
C ILE A 210 -14.37 7.38 -16.44
N GLN A 211 -13.13 6.87 -16.50
CA GLN A 211 -12.73 5.89 -17.51
C GLN A 211 -13.51 4.57 -17.38
N GLY A 212 -13.70 4.09 -16.14
CA GLY A 212 -14.47 2.89 -15.82
C GLY A 212 -15.92 3.01 -16.25
N VAL A 213 -16.59 4.09 -15.86
CA VAL A 213 -17.98 4.37 -16.24
C VAL A 213 -18.10 4.55 -17.75
N LYS A 214 -17.20 5.30 -18.39
CA LYS A 214 -17.21 5.49 -19.85
C LYS A 214 -17.09 4.15 -20.58
N LYS A 215 -16.18 3.27 -20.16
CA LYS A 215 -15.98 1.94 -20.77
C LYS A 215 -17.11 0.95 -20.46
N LEU A 216 -17.76 1.11 -19.30
CA LEU A 216 -18.97 0.38 -18.92
C LEU A 216 -20.23 0.90 -19.61
N LEU A 217 -20.26 2.14 -20.11
CA LEU A 217 -21.38 2.72 -20.85
C LEU A 217 -21.19 2.70 -22.36
N GLU A 218 -19.95 2.57 -22.86
CA GLU A 218 -19.66 2.35 -24.28
C GLU A 218 -20.47 1.13 -24.77
N LYS A 219 -21.32 1.36 -25.78
CA LYS A 219 -21.97 0.27 -26.50
C LYS A 219 -20.87 -0.56 -27.14
N THR A 220 -20.91 -1.87 -26.93
CA THR A 220 -20.09 -2.79 -27.72
C THR A 220 -20.61 -2.67 -29.14
N ASP A 221 -19.96 -1.89 -29.99
CA ASP A 221 -20.23 -1.93 -31.42
C ASP A 221 -19.87 -3.34 -31.90
N ASP A 222 -20.89 -4.13 -32.21
CA ASP A 222 -20.82 -5.42 -32.92
C ASP A 222 -20.33 -5.18 -34.36
N LYS A 223 -19.11 -4.67 -34.53
CA LYS A 223 -18.42 -4.59 -35.82
C LYS A 223 -16.97 -4.99 -35.66
N LYS A 224 -16.74 -6.31 -35.56
CA LYS A 224 -15.60 -7.05 -36.15
C LYS A 224 -15.71 -8.55 -35.83
N ALA A 225 -16.85 -9.14 -36.17
CA ALA A 225 -17.02 -10.58 -36.28
C ALA A 225 -17.82 -10.90 -37.55
N THR A 226 -17.43 -10.29 -38.67
CA THR A 226 -17.83 -10.67 -40.03
C THR A 226 -16.88 -9.97 -41.01
N ALA A 227 -15.78 -10.65 -41.31
CA ALA A 227 -15.09 -10.73 -42.61
C ALA A 227 -13.88 -11.65 -42.42
#